data_AF-A0A553MNH1-F1
#
_entry.id   AF-A0A553MNH1-F1
#
_cell.length_a   1.000
_cell.length_b   1.000
_cell.length_c   1.000
_cell.angle_alpha   90.00
_cell.angle_beta   90.00
_cell.angle_gamma   90.00
#
_symmetry.space_group_name_H-M   'P 1'
#
loop_
_entity.id
_entity.type
_entity.pdbx_description
1 polymer ?
#
loop_
_entity_poly.entity_id
_entity_poly.type
_entity_poly.pdbx_seq_one_letter_code
_entity_poly.pdbx_strand_id
1 'polypeptide(L)'
;MYRFTRSAMMQPMMSSGMGMAPFFKVTVYEQEHFQGKCQEFTSECCNIQECGFDNIRSIRVESGAWVGYEHHDFQGQQFILERGEYPHWDAYSGNLAYHVERLMSFRPIFCASHQSSRMTIFERENFLGRNAEVCDDYPSLQAMGWCRPEVGSMHVQCGAFVCYEFPGYRGRQYIMECERHSGDFQHWRNWGSHSQTPQIQSIRRIQH
;
A
#
# COMPACT_ATOMS: atom_id res chain seq x y z
N MET A 1 -13.53 9.70 62.59
CA MET A 1 -13.92 10.11 61.22
C MET A 1 -12.70 10.06 60.34
N TYR A 2 -12.59 9.07 59.44
CA TYR A 2 -11.95 9.21 58.12
C TYR A 2 -12.50 8.04 57.28
N ARG A 3 -13.49 8.34 56.44
CA ARG A 3 -14.07 7.40 55.48
C ARG A 3 -13.12 7.34 54.28
N PHE A 4 -12.56 6.16 54.01
CA PHE A 4 -11.91 5.89 52.74
C PHE A 4 -12.99 5.71 51.66
N THR A 5 -13.15 6.70 50.80
CA THR A 5 -13.92 6.58 49.56
C THR A 5 -13.08 5.80 48.55
N ARG A 6 -13.47 4.55 48.26
CA ARG A 6 -12.99 3.81 47.09
C ARG A 6 -13.46 4.57 45.85
N SER A 7 -12.52 5.08 45.07
CA SER A 7 -12.82 5.59 43.72
C SER A 7 -13.24 4.41 42.87
N ALA A 8 -14.49 4.41 42.41
CA ALA A 8 -14.97 3.42 41.45
C ALA A 8 -14.27 3.68 40.11
N MET A 9 -13.56 2.68 39.60
CA MET A 9 -13.03 2.71 38.24
C MET A 9 -14.23 2.78 37.29
N MET A 10 -14.36 3.91 36.59
CA MET A 10 -15.31 4.06 35.49
C MET A 10 -14.91 3.07 34.40
N GLN A 11 -15.70 2.00 34.25
CA GLN A 11 -15.65 1.16 33.06
C GLN A 11 -16.11 2.02 31.86
N PRO A 12 -15.42 2.00 30.71
CA PRO A 12 -15.94 2.67 29.53
C PRO A 12 -17.20 1.95 29.09
N MET A 13 -18.31 2.67 29.02
CA MET A 13 -19.54 2.18 28.42
C MET A 13 -19.26 1.89 26.95
N MET A 14 -19.54 0.65 26.52
CA MET A 14 -19.51 0.28 25.11
C MET A 14 -20.67 0.98 24.40
N SER A 15 -20.38 2.14 23.83
CA SER A 15 -21.26 2.83 22.88
C SER A 15 -21.36 1.98 21.62
N SER A 16 -22.56 1.47 21.38
CA SER A 16 -22.91 0.75 20.16
C SER A 16 -23.06 1.75 19.00
N GLY A 17 -22.33 1.54 17.91
CA GLY A 17 -22.57 2.22 16.63
C GLY A 17 -21.49 3.20 16.14
N MET A 18 -20.25 2.75 16.00
CA MET A 18 -19.26 3.30 15.05
C MET A 18 -18.46 2.11 14.53
N GLY A 19 -18.29 1.99 13.20
CA GLY A 19 -17.53 0.90 12.60
C GLY A 19 -16.16 0.78 13.27
N MET A 20 -15.81 -0.42 13.72
CA MET A 20 -14.50 -0.69 14.30
C MET A 20 -13.44 -0.19 13.31
N ALA A 21 -12.54 0.68 13.76
CA ALA A 21 -11.39 1.08 12.96
C ALA A 21 -10.71 -0.20 12.42
N PRO A 22 -10.30 -0.23 11.14
CA PRO A 22 -9.70 -1.42 10.57
C PRO A 22 -8.53 -1.85 11.44
N PHE A 23 -8.60 -3.08 11.94
CA PHE A 23 -7.52 -3.68 12.70
C PHE A 23 -6.42 -4.02 11.70
N PHE A 24 -5.26 -3.37 11.79
CA PHE A 24 -4.11 -3.66 10.94
C PHE A 24 -3.16 -4.61 11.67
N LYS A 25 -2.73 -5.66 10.98
CA LYS A 25 -1.74 -6.60 11.51
C LYS A 25 -0.93 -7.23 10.39
N VAL A 26 0.38 -7.20 10.56
CA VAL A 26 1.36 -7.88 9.73
C VAL A 26 2.42 -8.54 10.61
N THR A 27 2.79 -9.77 10.30
CA THR A 27 3.93 -10.47 10.91
C THR A 27 5.02 -10.66 9.88
N VAL A 28 6.24 -10.22 10.20
CA VAL A 28 7.42 -10.35 9.34
C VAL A 28 8.40 -11.36 9.92
N TYR A 29 9.12 -12.05 9.04
CA TYR A 29 10.02 -13.15 9.40
C TYR A 29 11.40 -12.95 8.76
N GLU A 30 12.44 -13.29 9.50
CA GLU A 30 13.84 -13.20 9.09
C GLU A 30 14.20 -14.22 8.01
N GLN A 31 13.49 -15.36 7.96
CA GLN A 31 13.72 -16.42 6.97
C GLN A 31 12.48 -16.65 6.10
N GLU A 32 12.69 -17.31 4.97
CA GLU A 32 11.62 -17.75 4.08
C GLU A 32 10.72 -18.79 4.77
N HIS A 33 9.51 -18.98 4.24
CA HIS A 33 8.54 -19.95 4.75
C HIS A 33 8.21 -19.80 6.24
N PHE A 34 8.17 -18.55 6.71
CA PHE A 34 7.73 -18.16 8.05
C PHE A 34 8.59 -18.74 9.18
N GLN A 35 9.91 -18.79 8.96
CA GLN A 35 10.89 -19.33 9.91
C GLN A 35 11.78 -18.22 10.52
N GLY A 36 12.60 -18.62 11.50
CA GLY A 36 13.57 -17.73 12.14
C GLY A 36 12.91 -16.73 13.10
N LYS A 37 13.62 -15.62 13.38
CA LYS A 37 13.06 -14.53 14.17
C LYS A 37 11.83 -13.97 13.48
N CYS A 38 10.78 -13.67 14.25
CA CYS A 38 9.58 -13.00 13.74
C CYS A 38 9.09 -11.91 14.68
N GLN A 39 8.35 -10.95 14.13
CA GLN A 39 7.75 -9.87 14.90
C GLN A 39 6.45 -9.40 14.26
N GLU A 40 5.47 -9.13 15.11
CA GLU A 40 4.17 -8.57 14.73
C GLU A 40 4.18 -7.05 14.80
N PHE A 41 3.51 -6.42 13.83
CA PHE A 41 3.34 -4.98 13.73
C PHE A 41 1.88 -4.63 13.48
N THR A 42 1.43 -3.59 14.19
CA THR A 42 0.09 -2.99 14.03
C THR A 42 0.17 -1.51 13.61
N SER A 43 1.39 -1.02 13.36
CA SER A 43 1.71 0.33 12.91
C SER A 43 2.87 0.28 11.93
N GLU A 44 3.19 1.43 11.33
CA GLU A 44 4.34 1.56 10.44
C GLU A 44 5.69 1.27 11.14
N CYS A 45 6.65 0.81 10.34
CA CYS A 45 8.04 0.63 10.70
C CYS A 45 8.90 1.27 9.60
N CYS A 46 9.55 2.40 9.92
CA CYS A 46 10.40 3.12 8.97
C CYS A 46 11.78 2.47 8.77
N ASN A 47 12.22 1.63 9.70
CA ASN A 47 13.51 0.94 9.62
C ASN A 47 13.50 -0.37 10.42
N ILE A 48 13.49 -1.51 9.73
CA ILE A 48 13.45 -2.83 10.37
C ILE A 48 14.72 -3.17 11.16
N GLN A 49 15.84 -2.50 10.89
CA GLN A 49 17.09 -2.73 11.58
C GLN A 49 17.00 -2.31 13.05
N GLU A 50 16.15 -1.34 13.37
CA GLU A 50 15.85 -0.92 14.76
C GLU A 50 15.08 -1.99 15.52
N CYS A 51 14.36 -2.86 14.79
CA CYS A 51 13.72 -4.05 15.33
C CYS A 51 14.65 -5.28 15.31
N GLY A 52 15.91 -5.11 14.88
CA GLY A 52 16.94 -6.13 14.80
C GLY A 52 16.71 -7.16 13.69
N PHE A 53 16.16 -6.73 12.55
CA PHE A 53 16.10 -7.53 11.32
C PHE A 53 17.11 -6.97 10.31
N ASP A 54 17.93 -7.84 9.71
CA ASP A 54 18.82 -7.46 8.60
C ASP A 54 18.06 -7.38 7.27
N ASN A 55 17.09 -8.29 7.08
CA ASN A 55 16.14 -8.26 5.99
C ASN A 55 14.86 -9.01 6.39
N ILE A 56 13.77 -8.77 5.67
CA ILE A 56 12.52 -9.55 5.76
C ILE A 56 12.48 -10.53 4.59
N ARG A 57 12.24 -11.80 4.87
CA ARG A 57 12.25 -12.88 3.87
C ARG A 57 10.89 -13.52 3.65
N SER A 58 10.01 -13.47 4.63
CA SER A 58 8.60 -13.84 4.46
C SER A 58 7.68 -13.01 5.34
N ILE A 59 6.43 -12.88 4.93
CA ILE A 59 5.45 -11.96 5.51
C ILE A 59 4.09 -12.65 5.59
N ARG A 60 3.39 -12.48 6.71
CA ARG A 60 1.96 -12.76 6.81
C ARG A 60 1.23 -11.45 7.05
N VAL A 61 0.24 -11.14 6.22
CA VAL A 61 -0.67 -10.02 6.45
C VAL A 61 -1.97 -10.60 6.98
N GLU A 62 -2.18 -10.48 8.28
CA GLU A 62 -3.37 -11.00 8.93
C GLU A 62 -4.57 -10.08 8.74
N SER A 63 -4.37 -8.76 8.64
CA SER A 63 -5.46 -7.81 8.42
C SER A 63 -5.02 -6.45 7.89
N GLY A 64 -5.89 -5.85 7.07
CA GLY A 64 -5.64 -4.59 6.38
C GLY A 64 -4.75 -4.76 5.15
N ALA A 65 -4.52 -3.64 4.45
CA ALA A 65 -3.55 -3.54 3.38
C ALA A 65 -2.30 -2.79 3.87
N TRP A 66 -1.14 -3.24 3.40
CA TRP A 66 0.14 -2.66 3.74
C TRP A 66 0.94 -2.38 2.46
N VAL A 67 1.89 -1.46 2.55
CA VAL A 67 2.90 -1.25 1.52
C VAL A 67 4.27 -1.47 2.14
N GLY A 68 5.05 -2.36 1.53
CA GLY A 68 6.46 -2.58 1.80
C GLY A 68 7.34 -1.74 0.89
N TYR A 69 8.55 -1.43 1.36
CA TYR A 69 9.51 -0.59 0.66
C TYR A 69 10.91 -1.20 0.69
N GLU A 70 11.61 -1.06 -0.44
CA GLU A 70 12.98 -1.56 -0.62
C GLU A 70 14.00 -0.93 0.33
N HIS A 71 13.79 0.32 0.74
CA HIS A 71 14.69 1.07 1.60
C HIS A 71 13.99 1.54 2.87
N HIS A 72 14.77 2.05 3.82
CA HIS A 72 14.25 2.72 5.00
C HIS A 72 13.47 3.98 4.62
N ASP A 73 12.76 4.56 5.59
CA ASP A 73 12.02 5.81 5.45
C ASP A 73 11.03 5.83 4.27
N PHE A 74 10.47 4.65 3.97
CA PHE A 74 9.46 4.45 2.93
C PHE A 74 9.95 4.83 1.53
N GLN A 75 11.21 4.49 1.22
CA GLN A 75 11.88 4.79 -0.05
C GLN A 75 12.14 3.56 -0.92
N GLY A 76 12.46 3.78 -2.19
CA GLY A 76 12.78 2.72 -3.15
C GLY A 76 11.53 2.03 -3.71
N GLN A 77 11.70 0.82 -4.26
CA GLN A 77 10.59 0.05 -4.85
C GLN A 77 9.47 -0.16 -3.82
N GLN A 78 8.22 -0.03 -4.26
CA GLN A 78 7.02 -0.29 -3.46
C GLN A 78 6.47 -1.69 -3.75
N PHE A 79 5.92 -2.33 -2.72
CA PHE A 79 5.31 -3.66 -2.80
C PHE A 79 3.95 -3.64 -2.11
N ILE A 80 2.89 -3.95 -2.85
CA ILE A 80 1.56 -4.11 -2.25
C ILE A 80 1.49 -5.41 -1.44
N LEU A 81 1.05 -5.32 -0.20
CA LEU A 81 0.92 -6.42 0.75
C LEU A 81 -0.52 -6.46 1.27
N GLU A 82 -1.39 -7.14 0.53
CA GLU A 82 -2.77 -7.42 0.93
C GLU A 82 -2.84 -8.65 1.85
N ARG A 83 -3.99 -8.86 2.50
CA ARG A 83 -4.22 -10.02 3.38
C ARG A 83 -3.82 -11.33 2.69
N GLY A 84 -2.91 -12.07 3.31
CA GLY A 84 -2.36 -13.29 2.73
C GLY A 84 -1.02 -13.70 3.32
N GLU A 85 -0.44 -14.72 2.70
CA GLU A 85 0.86 -15.29 3.07
C GLU A 85 1.84 -15.09 1.91
N TYR A 86 3.02 -14.55 2.23
CA TYR A 86 4.11 -14.28 1.29
C TYR A 86 5.35 -15.06 1.75
N PRO A 87 5.51 -16.33 1.33
CA PRO A 87 6.56 -17.21 1.86
C PRO A 87 7.97 -16.88 1.40
N HIS A 88 8.12 -16.08 0.34
CA HIS A 88 9.39 -15.68 -0.28
C HIS A 88 9.22 -14.33 -1.00
N TRP A 89 10.31 -13.73 -1.46
CA TRP A 89 10.31 -12.37 -2.01
C TRP A 89 9.54 -12.22 -3.33
N ASP A 90 9.53 -13.23 -4.20
CA ASP A 90 8.77 -13.23 -5.46
C ASP A 90 7.24 -13.28 -5.25
N ALA A 91 6.77 -13.63 -4.06
CA ALA A 91 5.34 -13.61 -3.73
C ALA A 91 4.78 -12.18 -3.65
N TYR A 92 5.57 -11.19 -3.24
CA TYR A 92 5.13 -9.79 -3.12
C TYR A 92 5.74 -8.85 -4.17
N SER A 93 6.94 -9.16 -4.67
CA SER A 93 7.64 -8.30 -5.62
C SER A 93 6.97 -8.27 -7.00
N GLY A 94 6.24 -9.34 -7.35
CA GLY A 94 5.60 -9.50 -8.64
C GLY A 94 6.62 -9.78 -9.75
N ASN A 95 6.21 -9.61 -11.01
CA ASN A 95 7.07 -9.84 -12.16
C ASN A 95 7.92 -8.59 -12.47
N LEU A 96 8.84 -8.26 -11.56
CA LEU A 96 9.84 -7.22 -11.76
C LEU A 96 10.96 -7.74 -12.68
N ALA A 97 11.46 -6.86 -13.56
CA ALA A 97 12.57 -7.19 -14.46
C ALA A 97 13.93 -7.29 -13.73
N TYR A 98 14.02 -6.83 -12.49
CA TYR A 98 15.22 -6.83 -11.67
C TYR A 98 14.93 -7.41 -10.29
N HIS A 99 15.95 -8.06 -9.73
CA HIS A 99 15.86 -8.81 -8.49
C HIS A 99 15.92 -7.88 -7.28
N VAL A 100 14.80 -7.74 -6.56
CA VAL A 100 14.72 -6.94 -5.33
C VAL A 100 14.24 -7.82 -4.19
N GLU A 101 15.18 -8.33 -3.40
CA GLU A 101 14.86 -9.13 -2.19
C GLU A 101 14.74 -8.27 -0.93
N ARG A 102 15.08 -6.98 -1.02
CA ARG A 102 15.21 -6.14 0.14
C ARG A 102 13.87 -5.51 0.48
N LEU A 103 13.45 -5.62 1.74
CA LEU A 103 12.31 -4.90 2.29
C LEU A 103 12.71 -4.36 3.66
N MET A 104 12.86 -3.03 3.76
CA MET A 104 13.46 -2.38 4.94
C MET A 104 12.48 -1.49 5.72
N SER A 105 11.33 -1.17 5.14
CA SER A 105 10.28 -0.42 5.82
C SER A 105 8.91 -0.79 5.26
N PHE A 106 7.87 -0.56 6.05
CA PHE A 106 6.49 -0.82 5.66
C PHE A 106 5.52 0.00 6.49
N ARG A 107 4.33 0.23 5.93
CA ARG A 107 3.25 0.95 6.63
C ARG A 107 1.87 0.46 6.19
N PRO A 108 0.84 0.65 7.02
CA PRO A 108 -0.54 0.41 6.61
C PRO A 108 -1.00 1.41 5.54
N ILE A 109 -2.01 0.99 4.77
CA ILE A 109 -2.75 1.80 3.80
C ILE A 109 -4.15 2.03 4.38
N PHE A 110 -4.31 3.12 5.12
CA PHE A 110 -5.53 3.37 5.91
C PHE A 110 -6.78 3.59 5.06
N CYS A 111 -6.62 4.24 3.90
CA CYS A 111 -7.71 4.55 3.00
C CYS A 111 -8.09 3.39 2.06
N ALA A 112 -7.44 2.22 2.13
CA ALA A 112 -7.78 1.10 1.27
C ALA A 112 -9.26 0.70 1.45
N SER A 113 -10.06 0.85 0.39
CA SER A 113 -11.48 0.53 0.40
C SER A 113 -11.92 0.07 -0.98
N HIS A 114 -11.84 -1.24 -1.23
CA HIS A 114 -12.00 -1.82 -2.56
C HIS A 114 -13.30 -1.39 -3.27
N GLN A 115 -14.43 -1.38 -2.57
CA GLN A 115 -15.74 -1.08 -3.16
C GLN A 115 -15.99 0.41 -3.43
N SER A 116 -15.27 1.30 -2.75
CA SER A 116 -15.44 2.75 -2.87
C SER A 116 -14.28 3.45 -3.59
N SER A 117 -13.29 2.67 -4.04
CA SER A 117 -12.09 3.21 -4.68
C SER A 117 -12.41 3.87 -6.01
N ARG A 118 -11.98 5.12 -6.15
CA ARG A 118 -12.21 5.95 -7.34
C ARG A 118 -11.03 6.88 -7.58
N MET A 119 -10.52 6.86 -8.80
CA MET A 119 -9.39 7.68 -9.24
C MET A 119 -9.66 8.22 -10.65
N THR A 120 -9.20 9.42 -10.94
CA THR A 120 -9.11 9.93 -12.32
C THR A 120 -7.67 9.90 -12.78
N ILE A 121 -7.44 9.34 -13.96
CA ILE A 121 -6.15 9.37 -14.66
C ILE A 121 -6.16 10.42 -15.76
N PHE A 122 -5.03 11.08 -15.99
CA PHE A 122 -4.87 12.16 -16.97
C PHE A 122 -3.71 11.86 -17.90
N GLU A 123 -3.85 12.25 -19.17
CA GLU A 123 -2.85 12.02 -20.22
C GLU A 123 -1.55 12.78 -19.94
N ARG A 124 -1.65 13.97 -19.33
CA ARG A 124 -0.52 14.86 -19.08
C ARG A 124 -0.40 15.17 -17.60
N GLU A 125 0.78 15.67 -17.23
CA GLU A 125 1.06 16.20 -15.89
C GLU A 125 0.12 17.35 -15.54
N ASN A 126 -0.03 17.62 -14.25
CA ASN A 126 -0.85 18.71 -13.70
C ASN A 126 -2.34 18.61 -14.10
N PHE A 127 -2.87 17.40 -14.22
CA PHE A 127 -4.28 17.11 -14.51
C PHE A 127 -4.77 17.62 -15.87
N LEU A 128 -3.88 17.62 -16.86
CA LEU A 128 -4.15 18.14 -18.20
C LEU A 128 -4.41 17.02 -19.22
N GLY A 129 -5.05 17.39 -20.33
CA GLY A 129 -5.31 16.50 -21.47
C GLY A 129 -6.55 15.64 -21.28
N ARG A 130 -6.64 14.56 -22.06
CA ARG A 130 -7.74 13.58 -21.91
C ARG A 130 -7.65 12.92 -20.54
N ASN A 131 -8.81 12.63 -19.96
CA ASN A 131 -8.92 11.92 -18.69
C ASN A 131 -9.92 10.77 -18.77
N ALA A 132 -9.82 9.86 -17.81
CA ALA A 132 -10.75 8.75 -17.60
C ALA A 132 -10.89 8.47 -16.11
N GLU A 133 -12.09 8.10 -15.67
CA GLU A 133 -12.34 7.62 -14.31
C GLU A 133 -12.07 6.11 -14.22
N VAL A 134 -11.41 5.70 -13.14
CA VAL A 134 -11.04 4.33 -12.81
C VAL A 134 -11.74 3.96 -11.51
N CYS A 135 -12.76 3.11 -11.62
CA CYS A 135 -13.56 2.58 -10.51
C CYS A 135 -13.47 1.05 -10.40
N ASP A 136 -12.75 0.41 -11.32
CA ASP A 136 -12.60 -1.04 -11.45
C ASP A 136 -11.15 -1.43 -11.69
N ASP A 137 -10.89 -2.74 -11.73
CA ASP A 137 -9.57 -3.28 -12.00
C ASP A 137 -9.36 -3.45 -13.51
N TYR A 138 -8.26 -2.89 -14.02
CA TYR A 138 -7.91 -2.86 -15.42
C TYR A 138 -6.56 -3.56 -15.65
N PRO A 139 -6.54 -4.84 -16.05
CA PRO A 139 -5.30 -5.53 -16.40
C PRO A 139 -4.68 -4.98 -17.69
N SER A 140 -5.40 -4.18 -18.47
CA SER A 140 -4.86 -3.39 -19.58
C SER A 140 -5.64 -2.09 -19.72
N LEU A 141 -4.95 -0.96 -19.55
CA LEU A 141 -5.55 0.37 -19.81
C LEU A 141 -5.85 0.56 -21.30
N GLN A 142 -5.06 -0.04 -22.18
CA GLN A 142 -5.30 0.01 -23.63
C GLN A 142 -6.62 -0.67 -24.01
N ALA A 143 -6.96 -1.79 -23.35
CA ALA A 143 -8.24 -2.46 -23.55
C ALA A 143 -9.45 -1.60 -23.09
N MET A 144 -9.25 -0.70 -22.12
CA MET A 144 -10.24 0.30 -21.71
C MET A 144 -10.37 1.47 -22.70
N GLY A 145 -9.44 1.60 -23.66
CA GLY A 145 -9.40 2.69 -24.63
C GLY A 145 -8.43 3.82 -24.26
N TRP A 146 -7.56 3.60 -23.27
CA TRP A 146 -6.43 4.49 -22.97
C TRP A 146 -5.33 4.32 -24.02
N CYS A 147 -5.19 5.30 -24.92
CA CYS A 147 -4.41 5.11 -26.15
C CYS A 147 -2.89 5.08 -25.94
N ARG A 148 -2.38 5.66 -24.84
CA ARG A 148 -0.95 5.79 -24.58
C ARG A 148 -0.48 4.84 -23.49
N PRO A 149 0.78 4.41 -23.49
CA PRO A 149 1.34 3.63 -22.40
C PRO A 149 1.64 4.47 -21.14
N GLU A 150 1.58 5.80 -21.24
CA GLU A 150 1.81 6.71 -20.11
C GLU A 150 0.52 7.22 -19.46
N VAL A 151 0.61 7.49 -18.16
CA VAL A 151 -0.34 8.30 -17.39
C VAL A 151 0.44 9.51 -16.87
N GLY A 152 0.04 10.73 -17.24
CA GLY A 152 0.79 11.93 -16.89
C GLY A 152 0.55 12.40 -15.45
N SER A 153 -0.67 12.24 -14.95
CA SER A 153 -1.03 12.56 -13.56
C SER A 153 -2.29 11.81 -13.12
N MET A 154 -2.52 11.75 -11.81
CA MET A 154 -3.64 11.03 -11.20
C MET A 154 -4.22 11.81 -10.03
N HIS A 155 -5.54 11.76 -9.87
CA HIS A 155 -6.24 12.28 -8.69
C HIS A 155 -7.06 11.15 -8.06
N VAL A 156 -6.71 10.73 -6.85
CA VAL A 156 -7.42 9.68 -6.12
C VAL A 156 -8.50 10.31 -5.26
N GLN A 157 -9.76 10.25 -5.69
CA GLN A 157 -10.87 10.79 -4.92
C GLN A 157 -11.13 9.98 -3.65
N CYS A 158 -11.09 8.65 -3.75
CA CYS A 158 -11.44 7.74 -2.68
C CYS A 158 -10.63 6.44 -2.81
N GLY A 159 -10.33 5.81 -1.68
CA GLY A 159 -9.69 4.51 -1.70
C GLY A 159 -8.19 4.55 -1.96
N ALA A 160 -7.68 3.42 -2.41
CA ALA A 160 -6.29 3.29 -2.83
C ALA A 160 -6.16 2.33 -4.02
N PHE A 161 -5.17 2.60 -4.86
CA PHE A 161 -4.88 1.84 -6.08
C PHE A 161 -3.42 1.43 -6.10
N VAL A 162 -3.15 0.33 -6.81
CA VAL A 162 -1.79 0.01 -7.26
C VAL A 162 -1.75 0.10 -8.78
N CYS A 163 -0.81 0.90 -9.27
CA CYS A 163 -0.54 1.12 -10.69
C CYS A 163 0.73 0.35 -11.08
N TYR A 164 0.73 -0.24 -12.28
CA TYR A 164 1.80 -1.09 -12.76
C TYR A 164 2.33 -0.64 -14.12
N GLU A 165 3.65 -0.75 -14.30
CA GLU A 165 4.38 -0.39 -15.52
C GLU A 165 3.92 -1.16 -16.77
N PHE A 166 3.48 -2.42 -16.62
CA PHE A 166 3.08 -3.29 -17.72
C PHE A 166 1.66 -3.86 -17.54
N PRO A 167 1.05 -4.43 -18.60
CA PRO A 167 -0.26 -5.06 -18.51
C PRO A 167 -0.18 -6.35 -17.70
N GLY A 168 -1.30 -6.72 -17.09
CA GLY A 168 -1.43 -7.90 -16.24
C GLY A 168 -0.75 -7.74 -14.88
N TYR A 169 -0.67 -6.51 -14.35
CA TYR A 169 -0.15 -6.20 -13.02
C TYR A 169 1.34 -6.58 -12.85
N ARG A 170 2.17 -6.18 -13.81
CA ARG A 170 3.60 -6.52 -13.89
C ARG A 170 4.50 -5.29 -13.92
N GLY A 171 5.78 -5.50 -13.61
CA GLY A 171 6.75 -4.42 -13.50
C GLY A 171 6.61 -3.65 -12.20
N ARG A 172 7.13 -2.42 -12.18
CA ARG A 172 7.15 -1.59 -10.98
C ARG A 172 5.74 -1.24 -10.52
N GLN A 173 5.58 -1.23 -9.20
CA GLN A 173 4.33 -0.95 -8.51
C GLN A 173 4.37 0.46 -7.92
N TYR A 174 3.27 1.19 -8.06
CA TYR A 174 3.10 2.52 -7.48
C TYR A 174 1.77 2.61 -6.74
N ILE A 175 1.82 2.90 -5.44
CA ILE A 175 0.66 2.99 -4.56
C ILE A 175 0.11 4.42 -4.60
N MET A 176 -1.16 4.55 -4.99
CA MET A 176 -1.88 5.82 -5.06
C MET A 176 -2.97 5.83 -3.99
N GLU A 177 -2.90 6.77 -3.06
CA GLU A 177 -3.80 6.86 -1.90
C GLU A 177 -4.52 8.20 -1.87
N CYS A 178 -5.81 8.23 -1.55
CA CYS A 178 -6.55 9.49 -1.42
C CYS A 178 -6.08 10.36 -0.25
N GLU A 179 -5.45 9.77 0.77
CA GLU A 179 -4.94 10.51 1.93
C GLU A 179 -3.52 11.07 1.72
N ARG A 180 -2.76 10.51 0.78
CA ARG A 180 -1.42 11.03 0.43
C ARG A 180 -1.58 12.20 -0.53
N HIS A 181 -0.92 13.32 -0.21
CA HIS A 181 -0.96 14.53 -1.05
C HIS A 181 -2.38 15.01 -1.36
N SER A 182 -3.36 14.75 -0.48
CA SER A 182 -4.78 15.02 -0.75
C SER A 182 -5.33 14.32 -2.00
N GLY A 183 -4.73 13.18 -2.38
CA GLY A 183 -5.03 12.41 -3.59
C GLY A 183 -4.34 12.95 -4.85
N ASP A 184 -3.59 14.04 -4.77
CA ASP A 184 -3.02 14.73 -5.93
C ASP A 184 -1.62 14.22 -6.32
N PHE A 185 -1.56 13.48 -7.43
CA PHE A 185 -0.31 12.99 -8.03
C PHE A 185 -0.05 13.68 -9.37
N GLN A 186 0.34 14.95 -9.29
CA GLN A 186 0.48 15.86 -10.44
C GLN A 186 1.63 15.49 -11.41
N HIS A 187 2.64 14.76 -10.95
CA HIS A 187 3.83 14.43 -11.73
C HIS A 187 4.37 13.06 -11.29
N TRP A 188 4.86 12.24 -12.23
CA TRP A 188 5.28 10.85 -11.98
C TRP A 188 6.40 10.68 -10.93
N ARG A 189 7.33 11.63 -10.84
CA ARG A 189 8.31 11.72 -9.74
C ARG A 189 7.72 11.71 -8.33
N ASN A 190 6.45 12.07 -8.18
CA ASN A 190 5.78 12.10 -6.88
C ASN A 190 5.05 10.79 -6.55
N TRP A 191 5.06 9.80 -7.46
CA TRP A 191 4.43 8.48 -7.22
C TRP A 191 5.27 7.59 -6.28
N GLY A 192 6.55 7.91 -6.12
CA GLY A 192 7.51 7.19 -5.30
C GLY A 192 8.94 7.56 -5.68
N SER A 193 9.89 7.41 -4.77
CA SER A 193 11.30 7.79 -5.02
C SER A 193 11.99 6.93 -6.09
N HIS A 194 11.47 5.74 -6.37
CA HIS A 194 11.96 4.87 -7.46
C HIS A 194 11.31 5.19 -8.82
N SER A 195 10.38 6.14 -8.88
CA SER A 195 9.70 6.48 -10.12
C SER A 195 10.67 7.10 -11.12
N GLN A 196 10.71 6.54 -12.34
CA GLN A 196 11.64 6.93 -13.41
C GLN A 196 10.93 7.29 -14.72
N THR A 197 9.67 6.89 -14.86
CA THR A 197 8.87 7.01 -16.09
C THR A 197 7.39 7.18 -15.72
N PRO A 198 6.61 7.92 -16.53
CA PRO A 198 5.15 7.98 -16.39
C PRO A 198 4.42 6.74 -16.95
N GLN A 199 5.15 5.69 -17.33
CA GLN A 199 4.56 4.48 -17.93
C GLN A 199 3.69 3.71 -16.92
N ILE A 200 2.40 3.58 -17.23
CA ILE A 200 1.42 2.80 -16.48
C ILE A 200 0.48 2.13 -17.47
N GLN A 201 0.34 0.81 -17.39
CA GLN A 201 -0.45 0.03 -18.36
C GLN A 201 -1.47 -0.91 -17.71
N SER A 202 -1.42 -1.10 -16.39
CA SER A 202 -2.52 -1.73 -15.65
C SER A 202 -2.68 -1.10 -14.27
N ILE A 203 -3.91 -1.09 -13.77
CA ILE A 203 -4.29 -0.46 -12.50
C ILE A 203 -5.30 -1.38 -11.83
N ARG A 204 -5.21 -1.59 -10.52
CA ARG A 204 -6.25 -2.25 -9.74
C ARG A 204 -6.46 -1.55 -8.41
N ARG A 205 -7.65 -1.74 -7.85
CA ARG A 205 -8.02 -1.31 -6.51
C ARG A 205 -7.33 -2.20 -5.48
N ILE A 206 -6.97 -1.62 -4.34
CA ILE A 206 -6.37 -2.35 -3.22
C ILE A 206 -7.49 -2.97 -2.35
N GLN A 207 -7.30 -4.23 -1.99
CA GLN A 207 -8.15 -4.99 -1.07
C GLN A 207 -7.63 -4.84 0.37
N HIS A 208 -8.53 -4.76 1.36
CA HIS A 208 -8.19 -4.57 2.78
C HIS A 208 -8.82 -5.68 3.65
#